data_AF-A0A227J0K7-F1
#
_entry.id   AF-A0A227J0K7-F1
#
_cell.length_a   1.000
_cell.length_b   1.000
_cell.length_c   1.000
_cell.angle_alpha   90.00
_cell.angle_beta   90.00
_cell.angle_gamma   90.00
#
_symmetry.space_group_name_H-M   'P 1'
#
loop_
_entity.id
_entity.type
_entity.pdbx_description
1 polymer ?
#
loop_
_entity_poly.entity_id
_entity_poly.type
_entity_poly.pdbx_seq_one_letter_code
_entity_poly.pdbx_strand_id
1 'polypeptide(L)'
;LDAQAAAANPHQLVIMLIDGLLDEIERIRGHLAAKRLAEKGAGINKCMNILIGLTSALDDENGGEIAENLRQLYDFCQVELYYASVQNDA
;
A
#
# COMPACT_ATOMS: atom_id res chain seq x y z
N LEU A 1 -8.09 15.49 -4.81
CA LEU A 1 -7.81 14.06 -4.99
C LEU A 1 -8.97 13.37 -5.69
N ASP A 2 -10.22 13.52 -5.22
CA ASP A 2 -11.39 12.85 -5.81
C ASP A 2 -11.66 13.20 -7.29
N ALA A 3 -11.44 14.45 -7.71
CA ALA A 3 -11.67 14.87 -9.10
C ALA A 3 -10.64 14.31 -10.10
N GLN A 4 -9.41 14.01 -9.66
CA GLN A 4 -8.38 13.39 -10.52
C GLN A 4 -8.56 11.88 -10.59
N ALA A 5 -8.93 11.24 -9.47
CA ALA A 5 -9.26 9.81 -9.46
C ALA A 5 -10.48 9.50 -10.35
N ALA A 6 -11.48 10.38 -10.37
CA ALA A 6 -12.70 10.20 -11.20
C ALA A 6 -12.45 10.23 -12.72
N ALA A 7 -11.32 10.78 -13.18
CA ALA A 7 -10.96 10.90 -14.60
C ALA A 7 -9.78 10.00 -15.02
N ALA A 8 -9.16 9.30 -14.06
CA ALA A 8 -8.02 8.43 -14.32
C ALA A 8 -8.46 7.11 -14.94
N ASN A 9 -7.71 6.62 -15.93
CA ASN A 9 -7.90 5.26 -16.43
C ASN A 9 -7.40 4.22 -15.41
N PRO A 10 -7.77 2.94 -15.54
CA PRO A 10 -7.40 1.90 -14.57
C PRO A 10 -5.89 1.80 -14.29
N HIS A 11 -5.05 1.95 -15.32
CA HIS A 11 -3.59 1.94 -15.15
C HIS A 11 -3.10 3.15 -14.36
N GLN A 12 -3.66 4.34 -14.60
CA GLN A 12 -3.32 5.54 -13.85
C GLN A 12 -3.75 5.44 -12.38
N LEU A 13 -4.89 4.81 -12.10
CA LEU A 13 -5.33 4.56 -10.72
C LEU A 13 -4.34 3.63 -9.98
N VAL A 14 -3.86 2.57 -10.64
CA VAL A 14 -2.85 1.69 -10.06
C VAL A 14 -1.56 2.45 -9.74
N ILE A 15 -1.07 3.27 -10.69
CA ILE A 15 0.13 4.10 -10.46
C ILE A 15 -0.08 5.04 -9.28
N MET A 16 -1.21 5.75 -9.21
CA MET A 16 -1.52 6.66 -8.11
C MET A 16 -1.58 5.94 -6.75
N LEU A 17 -2.09 4.71 -6.71
CA LEU A 17 -2.11 3.89 -5.50
C LEU A 17 -0.68 3.49 -5.08
N ILE A 18 0.15 3.07 -6.03
CA ILE A 18 1.56 2.72 -5.75
C ILE A 18 2.34 3.95 -5.26
N ASP A 19 2.21 5.10 -5.92
CA ASP A 19 2.84 6.35 -5.48
C ASP A 19 2.37 6.73 -4.08
N GLY A 20 1.06 6.64 -3.81
CA GLY A 20 0.49 6.90 -2.50
C GLY A 20 0.97 5.93 -1.42
N LEU A 21 1.22 4.66 -1.76
CA LEU A 21 1.79 3.66 -0.85
C LEU A 21 3.24 4.03 -0.49
N LEU A 22 4.08 4.34 -1.48
CA LEU A 22 5.48 4.69 -1.28
C LEU A 22 5.64 5.98 -0.46
N ASP A 23 4.85 7.01 -0.78
CA ASP A 23 4.81 8.27 -0.03
C ASP A 23 4.43 8.06 1.44
N GLU A 24 3.47 7.16 1.71
CA GLU A 24 3.03 6.89 3.06
C GLU A 24 4.06 6.08 3.86
N ILE A 25 4.76 5.14 3.22
CA ILE A 25 5.89 4.42 3.83
C ILE A 25 6.96 5.40 4.29
N GLU A 26 7.34 6.37 3.46
CA GLU A 26 8.34 7.37 3.85
C GLU A 26 7.87 8.23 5.04
N ARG A 27 6.58 8.57 5.10
CA ARG A 27 5.99 9.26 6.26
C ARG A 27 6.06 8.40 7.51
N ILE A 28 5.74 7.11 7.43
CA ILE A 28 5.81 6.17 8.55
C ILE A 28 7.23 6.14 9.13
N ARG A 29 8.26 6.07 8.29
CA ARG A 29 9.66 6.11 8.72
C ARG A 29 9.98 7.40 9.50
N GLY A 30 9.51 8.54 9.00
CA GLY A 30 9.62 9.82 9.71
C GLY A 30 8.86 9.86 11.04
N HIS A 31 7.70 9.22 11.14
CA HIS A 31 6.95 9.10 12.39
C HIS A 31 7.67 8.20 13.40
N LEU A 32 8.24 7.08 12.96
CA LEU A 32 9.06 6.19 13.79
C LEU A 32 10.29 6.89 14.38
N ALA A 33 11.06 7.59 13.53
CA ALA A 33 12.23 8.36 13.96
C ALA A 33 11.87 9.44 15.01
N ALA A 34 10.69 10.05 14.87
CA ALA A 34 10.16 11.05 15.81
C ALA A 34 9.39 10.45 17.00
N LYS A 35 9.34 9.12 17.15
CA LYS A 35 8.57 8.40 18.19
C LYS A 35 7.07 8.72 18.22
N ARG A 36 6.50 9.07 17.06
CA ARG A 36 5.07 9.37 16.86
C ARG A 36 4.29 8.11 16.50
N LEU A 37 4.03 7.28 17.52
CA LEU A 37 3.48 5.93 17.30
C LEU A 37 2.03 5.91 16.80
N ALA A 38 1.20 6.89 17.21
CA ALA A 38 -0.19 6.95 16.79
C ALA A 38 -0.29 7.27 15.28
N GLU A 39 0.47 8.25 14.81
CA GLU A 39 0.54 8.64 13.41
C GLU A 39 1.18 7.55 12.54
N LYS A 40 2.20 6.85 13.07
CA LYS A 40 2.73 5.65 12.45
C LYS A 40 1.65 4.57 12.26
N GLY A 41 0.85 4.30 13.29
CA GLY A 41 -0.25 3.34 13.20
C GLY A 41 -1.29 3.73 12.15
N ALA A 42 -1.64 5.02 12.08
CA ALA A 42 -2.53 5.55 11.05
C ALA A 42 -1.96 5.38 9.63
N GLY A 43 -0.66 5.68 9.45
CA GLY A 43 0.02 5.48 8.17
C GLY A 43 0.06 4.01 7.74
N ILE A 44 0.38 3.09 8.67
CA ILE A 44 0.35 1.65 8.38
C ILE A 44 -1.03 1.20 7.94
N ASN A 45 -2.09 1.61 8.64
CA ASN A 45 -3.46 1.26 8.25
C ASN A 45 -3.81 1.78 6.85
N LYS A 46 -3.32 2.98 6.49
CA LYS A 46 -3.48 3.52 5.14
C LYS A 46 -2.75 2.69 4.09
N CYS A 47 -1.50 2.29 4.34
CA CYS A 47 -0.76 1.39 3.45
C CYS A 47 -1.48 0.04 3.27
N MET A 48 -2.00 -0.55 4.35
CA MET A 48 -2.77 -1.80 4.29
C MET A 48 -4.01 -1.66 3.42
N ASN A 49 -4.76 -0.56 3.56
CA ASN A 49 -5.94 -0.30 2.72
C ASN A 49 -5.59 -0.15 1.23
N ILE A 50 -4.46 0.49 0.92
CA ILE A 50 -3.99 0.62 -0.46
C ILE A 50 -3.64 -0.76 -1.04
N LEU A 51 -2.91 -1.60 -0.30
CA LEU A 51 -2.55 -2.95 -0.73
C LEU A 51 -3.79 -3.82 -0.96
N ILE A 52 -4.79 -3.75 -0.06
CA ILE A 52 -6.08 -4.44 -0.27
C ILE A 52 -6.75 -3.96 -1.57
N GLY A 53 -6.72 -2.66 -1.85
CA GLY A 53 -7.27 -2.10 -3.09
C GLY A 53 -6.53 -2.60 -4.34
N LEU A 54 -5.20 -2.64 -4.30
CA LEU A 54 -4.36 -3.15 -5.39
C LEU A 54 -4.59 -4.64 -5.64
N THR A 55 -4.63 -5.45 -4.58
CA THR A 55 -4.94 -6.89 -4.67
C THR A 55 -6.34 -7.13 -5.22
N SER A 56 -7.32 -6.32 -4.83
CA SER A 56 -8.71 -6.43 -5.31
C SER A 56 -8.87 -6.02 -6.78
N ALA A 57 -7.90 -5.31 -7.35
CA ALA A 57 -7.88 -4.90 -8.75
C ALA A 57 -7.18 -5.90 -9.68
N LEU A 58 -6.63 -7.00 -9.14
CA LEU A 58 -6.02 -8.05 -9.94
C LEU A 58 -7.08 -8.85 -10.70
N ASP A 59 -6.78 -9.17 -11.95
CA ASP A 59 -7.61 -10.03 -12.80
C ASP A 59 -7.07 -11.46 -12.73
N ASP A 60 -7.69 -12.30 -11.90
CA ASP A 60 -7.29 -13.70 -11.74
C ASP A 60 -7.64 -14.57 -12.97
N GLU A 61 -8.63 -14.15 -13.76
CA GLU A 61 -9.10 -14.92 -14.92
C GLU A 61 -8.19 -14.71 -16.13
N ASN A 62 -7.76 -13.46 -16.38
CA ASN A 62 -6.96 -13.11 -17.56
C ASN A 62 -5.49 -12.78 -17.23
N GLY A 63 -5.16 -12.48 -15.98
CA GLY A 63 -3.82 -12.02 -15.58
C GLY A 63 -2.78 -13.13 -15.40
N GLY A 64 -3.23 -14.39 -15.24
CA GLY A 64 -2.36 -15.56 -15.17
C GLY A 64 -1.22 -15.42 -14.14
N GLU A 65 0.00 -15.76 -14.56
CA GLU A 65 1.20 -15.72 -13.70
C GLU A 65 1.51 -14.30 -13.19
N ILE A 66 1.19 -13.25 -13.96
CA ILE A 66 1.48 -11.87 -13.54
C ILE A 66 0.59 -11.47 -12.36
N ALA A 67 -0.71 -11.79 -12.43
CA ALA A 67 -1.64 -11.51 -11.32
C ALA A 67 -1.23 -12.27 -10.05
N GLU A 68 -0.83 -13.54 -10.19
CA GLU A 68 -0.36 -14.36 -9.08
C GLU A 68 0.93 -13.80 -8.44
N ASN A 69 1.92 -13.43 -9.26
CA ASN A 69 3.16 -12.84 -8.74
C ASN A 69 2.92 -11.49 -8.03
N LEU A 70 2.01 -10.66 -8.55
CA LEU A 70 1.63 -9.40 -7.91
C LEU A 70 0.90 -9.63 -6.59
N ARG A 71 0.00 -10.63 -6.53
CA ARG A 71 -0.69 -11.01 -5.29
C ARG A 71 0.31 -11.42 -4.21
N GLN A 72 1.25 -12.30 -4.55
CA GLN A 72 2.30 -12.74 -3.60
C GLN A 72 3.16 -11.57 -3.12
N LEU A 73 3.50 -10.63 -4.01
CA LEU A 73 4.23 -9.42 -3.64
C LEU A 73 3.43 -8.55 -2.67
N TYR A 74 2.14 -8.34 -2.93
CA TYR A 74 1.29 -7.51 -2.07
C TYR A 74 1.05 -8.17 -0.70
N ASP A 75 0.92 -9.49 -0.65
CA ASP A 75 0.82 -10.24 0.61
C ASP A 75 2.12 -10.15 1.42
N PHE A 76 3.27 -10.26 0.76
CA PHE A 76 4.57 -10.03 1.40
C PHE A 76 4.66 -8.62 2.00
N CYS A 77 4.27 -7.58 1.25
CA CYS A 77 4.27 -6.21 1.76
C CYS A 77 3.35 -6.03 2.99
N GLN A 78 2.18 -6.69 3.01
CA GLN A 78 1.26 -6.64 4.15
C GLN A 78 1.89 -7.25 5.41
N VAL A 79 2.60 -8.38 5.25
CA VAL A 79 3.31 -9.05 6.35
C VAL A 79 4.41 -8.15 6.91
N GLU A 80 5.21 -7.53 6.06
CA GLU A 80 6.27 -6.60 6.48
C GLU A 80 5.71 -5.37 7.21
N LEU A 81 4.62 -4.77 6.71
CA LEU A 81 3.95 -3.66 7.37
C LEU A 81 3.36 -4.06 8.73
N TYR A 82 2.84 -5.29 8.85
CA TYR A 82 2.39 -5.81 10.14
C TYR A 82 3.56 -5.95 11.13
N TYR A 83 4.72 -6.45 10.69
CA TYR A 83 5.90 -6.51 11.54
C TYR A 83 6.39 -5.13 11.96
N ALA A 84 6.47 -4.17 11.04
CA ALA A 84 6.79 -2.77 11.35
C ALA A 84 5.78 -2.21 12.38
N SER A 85 4.49 -2.59 12.26
CA SER A 85 3.43 -2.21 13.19
C SER A 85 3.69 -2.72 14.61
N VAL A 86 4.03 -3.99 14.77
CA VAL A 86 4.22 -4.61 16.09
C VAL A 86 5.57 -4.25 16.71
N GLN A 87 6.64 -4.20 15.91
CA GLN A 87 8.01 -4.02 16.41
C GLN A 87 8.39 -2.55 16.61
N ASN A 88 7.61 -1.61 16.05
CA ASN A 88 7.98 -0.19 15.96
C ASN A 88 9.35 0.01 15.30
N ASP A 89 9.64 -0.83 14.32
CA ASP A 89 10.85 -0.76 13.49
C ASP A 89 10.47 -0.32 12.07
N ALA A 90 11.44 0.27 11.39
CA ALA A 90 11.30 0.93 10.09
C ALA A 90 11.69 0.03 8.92
#